data_AF-A0A1H3JQA3-F1
#
_entry.id   AF-A0A1H3JQA3-F1
#
_cell.length_a   1.000
_cell.length_b   1.000
_cell.length_c   1.000
_cell.angle_alpha   90.00
_cell.angle_beta   90.00
_cell.angle_gamma   90.00
#
_symmetry.space_group_name_H-M   'P 1'
#
loop_
_entity.id
_entity.type
_entity.pdbx_description
1 polymer ?
#
loop_
_entity_poly.entity_id
_entity_poly.type
_entity_poly.pdbx_seq_one_letter_code
_entity_poly.pdbx_strand_id
1 'polypeptide(L)' 'MSLNSHVEELKRKHQTLSDRVETLQRTPSASDAEIADLKKQKLKIKEQISRFETTSA' A
#
# COMPACT_ATOMS: atom_id res chain seq x y z
N MET A 1 -11.16 2.04 -20.46
CA MET A 1 -10.52 2.37 -19.17
C MET A 1 -10.84 1.24 -18.22
N SER A 2 -10.02 0.20 -18.23
CA SER A 2 -10.36 -1.12 -17.68
C SER A 2 -10.02 -1.19 -16.20
N LEU A 3 -10.76 -2.01 -15.43
CA LEU A 3 -10.50 -2.35 -14.02
C LEU A 3 -9.01 -2.69 -13.77
N ASN A 4 -8.36 -3.29 -14.76
CA ASN A 4 -6.92 -3.56 -14.77
C ASN A 4 -6.04 -2.34 -14.49
N SER A 5 -6.35 -1.17 -15.06
CA SER A 5 -5.55 0.05 -14.85
C SER A 5 -5.64 0.55 -13.40
N HIS A 6 -6.80 0.36 -12.75
CA HIS A 6 -6.99 0.76 -11.36
C HIS A 6 -6.21 -0.16 -10.40
N VAL A 7 -6.22 -1.47 -10.66
CA VAL A 7 -5.42 -2.45 -9.90
C VAL A 7 -3.93 -2.18 -10.04
N GLU A 8 -3.45 -1.87 -11.25
CA GLU A 8 -2.05 -1.52 -11.49
C GLU A 8 -1.62 -0.25 -10.74
N GLU A 9 -2.47 0.78 -10.70
CA GLU A 9 -2.20 2.00 -9.92
C GLU A 9 -2.16 1.71 -8.41
N LEU A 10 -3.09 0.89 -7.91
CA LEU A 10 -3.10 0.47 -6.51
C LEU A 10 -1.84 -0.35 -6.16
N LYS A 11 -1.40 -1.26 -7.03
CA LYS A 11 -0.15 -2.02 -6.87
C LYS A 11 1.07 -1.09 -6.79
N ARG A 12 1.15 -0.07 -7.66
CA ARG A 12 2.20 0.97 -7.59
C ARG A 12 2.17 1.73 -6.27
N LYS A 13 1.00 2.20 -5.83
CA LYS A 13 0.85 2.89 -4.53
C LYS A 13 1.25 2.01 -3.35
N HIS A 14 0.87 0.73 -3.38
CA HIS A 14 1.26 -0.24 -2.36
C HIS A 14 2.79 -0.41 -2.29
N GLN A 15 3.46 -0.50 -3.45
CA GLN A 15 4.91 -0.57 -3.51
C GLN A 15 5.56 0.66 -2.87
N THR A 16 5.14 1.87 -3.28
CA THR A 16 5.66 3.13 -2.72
C THR A 16 5.45 3.25 -1.21
N LEU A 17 4.29 2.84 -0.69
CA LEU A 17 4.04 2.80 0.76
C LEU A 17 4.99 1.82 1.45
N SER A 18 5.26 0.67 0.84
CA SER A 18 6.18 -0.32 1.37
C SER A 18 7.61 0.21 1.46
N ASP A 19 8.10 0.86 0.40
CA ASP A 19 9.43 1.47 0.37
C ASP A 19 9.57 2.58 1.43
N ARG A 20 8.49 3.36 1.63
CA ARG A 20 8.46 4.44 2.62
C ARG A 20 8.44 3.90 4.05
N VAL A 21 7.68 2.83 4.32
CA VAL A 21 7.72 2.12 5.61
C VAL A 21 9.12 1.60 5.89
N GLU A 22 9.76 0.95 4.92
CA GLU A 22 11.10 0.41 5.11
C GLU A 22 12.14 1.50 5.35
N THR A 23 12.07 2.59 4.58
CA THR A 23 12.95 3.76 4.77
C THR A 23 12.80 4.34 6.17
N LEU A 24 11.56 4.58 6.61
CA LEU A 24 11.29 5.09 7.95
C LEU A 24 11.74 4.11 9.03
N GLN A 25 11.45 2.82 8.90
CA GLN A 25 11.92 1.81 9.86
C GLN A 25 13.44 1.73 9.99
N ARG A 26 14.19 2.04 8.93
CA ARG A 26 15.65 2.14 8.97
C ARG A 26 16.15 3.46 9.53
N THR A 27 15.29 4.47 9.63
CA THR A 27 15.66 5.80 10.12
C THR A 27 15.43 5.87 11.64
N PRO A 28 16.45 6.16 12.46
CA PRO A 28 16.31 6.19 13.92
C PRO A 28 15.40 7.32 14.44
N SER A 29 15.11 8.32 13.60
CA SER A 29 14.19 9.42 13.91
C SER A 29 12.76 9.18 13.46
N ALA A 30 12.45 8.02 12.86
CA ALA A 30 11.09 7.75 12.43
C ALA A 30 10.17 7.50 13.63
N SER A 31 9.00 8.13 13.58
CA SER A 31 8.00 7.95 14.63
C SER A 31 7.25 6.63 14.43
N ASP A 32 7.14 5.84 15.49
CA ASP A 32 6.35 4.59 15.49
C ASP A 32 4.90 4.83 15.02
N ALA A 33 4.34 6.00 15.36
CA ALA A 33 3.03 6.43 14.89
C ALA A 33 2.94 6.57 13.36
N GLU A 34 3.96 7.13 12.71
CA GLU A 34 4.00 7.26 11.24
C GLU A 34 4.15 5.89 10.57
N ILE A 35 5.01 5.02 11.12
CA ILE A 35 5.17 3.64 10.64
C ILE A 35 3.86 2.87 10.77
N ALA A 36 3.15 3.02 11.89
CA ALA A 36 1.85 2.40 12.10
C ALA A 36 0.79 2.91 11.12
N ASP A 37 0.75 4.21 10.84
CA ASP A 37 -0.19 4.79 9.88
C ASP A 37 0.08 4.28 8.45
N LEU A 38 1.34 4.28 8.02
CA LEU A 38 1.72 3.77 6.70
C LEU A 38 1.44 2.27 6.54
N LYS A 39 1.65 1.46 7.59
CA LYS A 39 1.26 0.04 7.59
C LYS A 39 -0.26 -0.12 7.45
N LYS A 40 -1.06 0.72 8.12
CA LYS A 40 -2.53 0.71 7.96
C LYS A 40 -2.94 1.09 6.53
N GLN A 41 -2.32 2.12 5.96
CA GLN A 41 -2.56 2.49 4.56
C GLN A 41 -2.20 1.35 3.61
N LYS A 42 -1.04 0.71 3.82
CA LYS A 42 -0.59 -0.46 3.04
C LYS A 42 -1.59 -1.61 3.12
N LEU A 43 -2.12 -1.90 4.32
CA LEU A 43 -3.15 -2.92 4.52
C LEU A 43 -4.44 -2.59 3.75
N LYS A 44 -4.93 -1.35 3.85
CA LYS A 44 -6.13 -0.91 3.11
C LYS A 44 -5.97 -1.06 1.60
N ILE A 45 -4.83 -0.67 1.04
CA ILE A 45 -4.58 -0.82 -0.41
C ILE A 45 -4.54 -2.31 -0.79
N LYS A 46 -3.91 -3.16 0.03
CA LYS A 46 -3.89 -4.61 -0.20
C LYS A 46 -5.31 -5.19 -0.22
N GLU A 47 -6.17 -4.80 0.71
CA GLU A 47 -7.57 -5.22 0.73
C GLU A 47 -8.36 -4.70 -0.48
N GLN A 48 -8.12 -3.46 -0.90
CA GLN A 48 -8.72 -2.90 -2.11
C GLN A 48 -8.32 -3.71 -3.35
N ILE A 49 -7.01 -3.98 -3.54
CA ILE A 49 -6.51 -4.81 -4.64
C ILE A 49 -7.20 -6.17 -4.62
N SER A 50 -7.21 -6.85 -3.47
CA SER A 50 -7.79 -8.18 -3.33
C SER A 50 -9.30 -8.18 -3.63
N ARG A 51 -10.02 -7.12 -3.24
CA ARG A 51 -11.44 -6.94 -3.58
C ARG A 51 -11.65 -6.74 -5.08
N PHE A 52 -10.81 -5.95 -5.74
CA PHE A 52 -10.89 -5.75 -7.19
C PHE A 52 -10.52 -7.02 -7.96
N GLU A 53 -9.50 -7.76 -7.52
CA GLU A 53 -9.13 -9.05 -8.12
C GLU A 53 -10.23 -10.10 -7.95
N THR A 54 -10.88 -10.15 -6.78
CA THR A 54 -12.02 -11.07 -6.53
C THR A 54 -13.26 -10.69 -7.34
N THR A 55 -13.51 -9.40 -7.57
CA THR A 55 -14.66 -8.93 -8.37
C THR A 55 -14.48 -9.19 -9.87
N SER A 56 -13.24 -9.44 -10.31
CA SER A 56 -12.90 -9.66 -11.72
C SER A 56 -12.86 -11.14 -12.12
N ALA A 57 -13.16 -12.06 -11.19
CA ALA A 57 -13.24 -13.52 -11.38
C ALA A 57 -14.70 -13.99 -11.39
#